data_AF-A0A847F4J3-F1
#
_entry.id   AF-A0A847F4J3-F1
#
_cell.length_a   1.000
_cell.length_b   1.000
_cell.length_c   1.000
_cell.angle_alpha   90.00
_cell.angle_beta   90.00
_cell.angle_gamma   90.00
#
_symmetry.space_group_name_H-M   'P 1'
#
loop_
_entity.id
_entity.type
_entity.pdbx_description
1 polymer ?
#
loop_
_entity_poly.entity_id
_entity_poly.type
_entity_poly.pdbx_seq_one_letter_code
_entity_poly.pdbx_strand_id
1 'polypeptide(L)'
;MTLPVCVGEHEGSLIQFEKNIYTLQMPAAFAPGQPLRIRVRGHGETEEFEIEARAIGSKRTDDGQFEVRARAINLRRTHRETISKALAG
;
A
#
# COMPACT_ATOMS: atom_id res chain seq x y z
N MET A 1 8.31 3.90 -10.07
CA MET A 1 6.90 4.32 -10.35
C MET A 1 6.01 4.17 -9.12
N THR A 2 4.73 4.56 -9.16
CA THR A 2 3.73 4.25 -8.10
C THR A 2 2.70 3.24 -8.59
N LEU A 3 2.07 2.52 -7.66
CA LEU A 3 1.00 1.55 -7.95
C LEU A 3 -0.34 2.02 -7.38
N PRO A 4 -1.44 2.01 -8.13
CA PRO A 4 -2.76 2.34 -7.60
C PRO A 4 -3.19 1.30 -6.56
N VAL A 5 -3.72 1.78 -5.44
CA VAL A 5 -4.24 0.93 -4.36
C VAL A 5 -5.56 1.44 -3.82
N CYS A 6 -6.35 0.53 -3.26
CA CYS A 6 -7.56 0.85 -2.52
C CYS A 6 -7.49 0.29 -1.10
N VAL A 7 -7.78 1.11 -0.10
CA VAL A 7 -7.87 0.71 1.30
C VAL A 7 -9.24 1.11 1.85
N GLY A 8 -10.13 0.13 1.98
CA GLY A 8 -11.55 0.40 2.24
C GLY A 8 -12.16 1.18 1.07
N GLU A 9 -12.70 2.37 1.38
CA GLU A 9 -13.30 3.32 0.42
C GLU A 9 -12.29 4.36 -0.11
N HIS A 10 -11.05 4.34 0.40
CA HIS A 10 -10.04 5.31 0.02
C HIS A 10 -9.17 4.77 -1.12
N GLU A 11 -9.12 5.51 -2.21
CA GLU A 11 -8.17 5.29 -3.30
C GLU A 11 -6.87 6.04 -2.99
N GLY A 12 -5.74 5.43 -3.32
CA GLY A 12 -4.43 6.00 -3.09
C GLY A 12 -3.36 5.35 -3.94
N SER A 13 -2.11 5.50 -3.53
CA SER A 13 -0.97 4.97 -4.25
C SER A 13 0.03 4.30 -3.32
N LEU A 14 0.47 3.10 -3.67
CA LEU A 14 1.66 2.49 -3.09
C LEU A 14 2.89 3.16 -3.73
N ILE A 15 3.65 3.86 -2.89
CA ILE A 15 4.80 4.67 -3.33
C ILE A 15 6.14 4.00 -2.99
N GLN A 16 6.17 3.12 -2.00
CA GLN A 16 7.39 2.40 -1.60
C GLN A 16 7.05 1.06 -0.96
N PHE A 17 7.90 0.07 -1.19
CA PHE A 17 7.81 -1.23 -0.56
C PHE A 17 9.20 -1.73 -0.14
N GLU A 18 9.37 -1.97 1.15
CA GLU A 18 10.63 -2.44 1.73
C GLU A 18 10.42 -3.63 2.65
N LYS A 19 10.96 -4.79 2.25
CA LYS A 19 10.84 -6.07 2.97
C LYS A 19 9.38 -6.51 3.14
N ASN A 20 8.69 -5.98 4.15
CA ASN A 20 7.29 -6.23 4.47
C ASN A 20 6.55 -4.94 4.88
N ILE A 21 7.14 -3.77 4.64
CA ILE A 21 6.58 -2.47 4.94
C ILE A 21 6.14 -1.83 3.63
N TYR A 22 4.88 -1.42 3.59
CA TYR A 22 4.32 -0.60 2.51
C TYR A 22 4.23 0.84 2.98
N THR A 23 4.63 1.76 2.12
CA THR A 23 4.35 3.19 2.27
C THR A 23 3.32 3.57 1.22
N LEU A 24 2.16 4.01 1.69
CA LEU A 24 1.03 4.42 0.86
C LEU A 24 0.84 5.93 0.97
N GLN A 25 0.50 6.57 -0.15
CA GLN A 25 -0.05 7.92 -0.18
C GLN A 25 -1.57 7.82 -0.26
N MET A 26 -2.26 8.32 0.76
CA MET A 26 -3.70 8.17 0.94
C MET A 26 -4.36 9.52 1.26
N PRO A 27 -5.65 9.72 0.92
CA PRO A 27 -6.40 10.93 1.28
C PRO A 27 -6.84 10.96 2.74
N ALA A 28 -6.68 9.86 3.48
CA ALA A 28 -7.12 9.71 4.87
C ALA A 28 -6.00 9.15 5.76
N ALA A 29 -6.06 9.52 7.05
CA ALA A 29 -5.19 8.96 8.08
C ALA A 29 -5.72 7.60 8.57
N PHE A 30 -4.79 6.71 8.90
CA PHE A 30 -5.08 5.43 9.54
C PHE A 30 -4.35 5.35 10.88
N ALA A 31 -5.04 4.89 11.92
CA ALA A 31 -4.50 4.82 13.27
C ALA A 31 -3.44 3.69 13.39
N PRO A 32 -2.39 3.86 14.20
CA PRO A 32 -1.46 2.76 14.51
C PRO A 32 -2.19 1.52 15.00
N GLY A 33 -1.81 0.35 14.48
CA GLY A 33 -2.44 -0.94 14.78
C GLY A 33 -3.75 -1.22 14.03
N GLN A 34 -4.30 -0.25 13.31
CA GLN A 34 -5.53 -0.45 12.53
C GLN A 34 -5.31 -1.54 11.46
N PRO A 35 -6.19 -2.54 11.35
CA PRO A 35 -6.13 -3.52 10.28
C PRO A 35 -6.47 -2.84 8.95
N LEU A 36 -5.63 -3.08 7.95
CA LEU A 36 -5.80 -2.57 6.59
C LEU A 36 -5.93 -3.75 5.62
N ARG A 37 -6.90 -3.66 4.71
CA ARG A 37 -6.98 -4.53 3.52
C ARG A 37 -6.61 -3.68 2.32
N ILE A 38 -5.40 -3.87 1.82
CA ILE A 38 -4.84 -3.11 0.72
C ILE A 38 -5.07 -3.91 -0.55
N ARG A 39 -5.94 -3.41 -1.43
CA ARG A 39 -6.13 -3.96 -2.77
C ARG A 39 -5.15 -3.27 -3.70
N VAL A 40 -4.31 -4.03 -4.38
CA VAL A 40 -3.29 -3.52 -5.30
C VAL A 40 -3.66 -3.95 -6.72
N ARG A 41 -3.63 -2.99 -7.65
CA ARG A 41 -3.77 -3.27 -9.09
C ARG A 41 -2.42 -3.10 -9.76
N GLY A 42 -1.88 -4.18 -10.34
CA GLY A 42 -0.65 -4.15 -11.12
C GLY A 42 -0.80 -3.34 -12.41
N HIS A 43 0.25 -2.64 -12.86
CA HIS A 43 0.24 -1.94 -14.15
C HIS A 43 0.11 -2.96 -15.30
N GLY A 44 -1.01 -2.92 -16.02
CA GLY A 44 -1.29 -3.82 -17.14
C GLY A 44 -1.84 -5.20 -16.75
N GLU A 45 -2.07 -5.45 -15.45
CA GLU A 45 -2.71 -6.68 -14.98
C GLU A 45 -4.21 -6.47 -14.76
N THR A 46 -5.02 -7.41 -15.26
CA THR A 46 -6.48 -7.42 -15.05
C THR A 46 -6.84 -7.89 -13.64
N GLU A 47 -5.94 -8.59 -12.96
CA GLU A 47 -6.17 -9.16 -11.64
C GLU A 47 -5.69 -8.22 -10.54
N GLU A 48 -6.58 -7.96 -9.58
CA GLU A 48 -6.26 -7.29 -8.33
C GLU A 48 -5.95 -8.34 -7.26
N PHE A 49 -5.00 -8.05 -6.39
CA PHE A 49 -4.72 -8.90 -5.23
C PHE A 49 -4.82 -8.11 -3.93
N GLU A 50 -5.25 -8.80 -2.87
CA GLU A 50 -5.40 -8.21 -1.55
C GLU A 50 -4.22 -8.56 -0.65
N ILE A 51 -3.79 -7.57 0.12
CA ILE A 51 -2.81 -7.70 1.19
C ILE A 51 -3.46 -7.28 2.50
N GLU A 52 -3.42 -8.16 3.47
CA GLU A 52 -3.73 -7.83 4.85
C GLU A 52 -2.51 -7.22 5.50
N ALA A 53 -2.68 -6.06 6.13
CA ALA A 53 -1.63 -5.31 6.79
C ALA A 53 -2.12 -4.71 8.11
N ARG A 54 -1.18 -4.27 8.93
CA ARG A 54 -1.44 -3.40 10.09
C ARG A 54 -0.81 -2.05 9.83
N ALA A 55 -1.59 -0.98 10.00
CA ALA A 55 -1.05 0.36 10.03
C ALA A 55 0.01 0.47 11.15
N ILE A 56 1.16 1.05 10.82
CA ILE A 56 2.18 1.44 11.79
C ILE A 56 1.92 2.88 12.23
N GLY A 57 1.51 3.73 11.29
CA GLY A 57 1.15 5.11 11.54
C GLY A 57 0.93 5.87 10.24
N SER A 58 0.40 7.07 10.37
CA SER A 58 0.14 7.98 9.26
C SER A 58 0.73 9.35 9.57
N LYS A 59 1.42 9.96 8.60
CA LYS A 59 1.94 11.32 8.68
C LYS A 59 1.29 12.16 7.60
N ARG A 60 0.76 13.34 7.95
CA ARG A 60 0.24 14.28 6.96
C ARG A 60 1.41 14.89 6.17
N THR A 61 1.29 14.94 4.85
CA THR A 61 2.25 15.60 3.95
C THR A 61 1.83 17.04 3.69
N ASP A 62 2.76 17.85 3.18
CA ASP A 62 2.52 19.27 2.88
C ASP A 62 1.42 19.47 1.81
N ASP A 63 1.23 18.48 0.93
CA ASP A 63 0.17 18.44 -0.09
C ASP A 63 -1.22 18.08 0.47
N GLY A 64 -1.34 17.96 1.79
CA GLY A 64 -2.60 17.63 2.47
C GLY A 64 -3.00 16.15 2.41
N GLN A 65 -2.18 15.30 1.80
CA GLN A 65 -2.32 13.84 1.80
C GLN A 65 -1.71 13.21 3.07
N PHE A 66 -1.82 11.89 3.21
CA PHE A 66 -1.21 11.12 4.28
C PHE A 66 -0.24 10.08 3.72
N GLU A 67 0.98 10.10 4.26
CA GLU A 67 1.91 9.00 4.13
C GLU A 67 1.59 7.96 5.21
N VAL A 68 1.04 6.83 4.79
CA VAL A 68 0.59 5.74 5.65
C VAL A 68 1.59 4.61 5.54
N ARG A 69 2.23 4.27 6.67
CA ARG A 69 3.13 3.11 6.75
C ARG A 69 2.34 1.92 7.28
N ALA A 70 2.43 0.78 6.60
CA ALA A 70 1.74 -0.44 6.97
C ALA A 70 2.66 -1.66 6.90
N ARG A 71 2.55 -2.57 7.87
CA ARG A 71 3.27 -3.85 7.86
C ARG A 71 2.37 -4.96 7.34
N ALA A 72 2.84 -5.69 6.33
CA ALA A 72 2.18 -6.88 5.82
C ALA A 72 1.98 -7.93 6.91
N ILE A 73 0.76 -8.48 7.01
CA ILE A 73 0.44 -9.68 7.78
C ILE A 73 0.66 -10.91 6.88
N ASN A 74 0.13 -10.88 5.65
CA ASN A 74 0.10 -12.04 4.74
C ASN A 74 0.92 -11.80 3.46
N LEU A 75 2.23 -11.58 3.61
CA LEU A 75 3.11 -11.38 2.45
C LEU A 75 3.41 -12.70 1.71
N ARG A 76 2.73 -12.92 0.58
CA ARG A 76 3.09 -14.00 -0.35
C ARG A 76 4.29 -13.61 -1.21
N ARG A 77 5.12 -14.59 -1.56
CA ARG A 77 6.29 -14.39 -2.43
C ARG A 77 5.91 -13.80 -3.80
N THR A 78 4.83 -14.29 -4.39
CA THR A 78 4.32 -13.80 -5.68
C THR A 78 3.94 -12.31 -5.61
N HIS A 79 3.16 -11.90 -4.60
CA HIS A 79 2.79 -10.49 -4.40
C HIS A 79 4.03 -9.60 -4.21
N ARG A 80 5.01 -10.07 -3.44
CA ARG A 80 6.28 -9.37 -3.23
C ARG A 80 7.00 -9.11 -4.55
N GLU A 81 7.10 -10.13 -5.41
CA GLU A 81 7.78 -10.04 -6.71
C GLU A 81 7.04 -9.11 -7.66
N THR A 82 5.71 -9.17 -7.74
CA THR A 82 4.88 -8.26 -8.54
C THR A 82 5.08 -6.81 -8.13
N ILE A 83 4.97 -6.50 -6.83
CA ILE A 83 5.13 -5.13 -6.32
C ILE A 83 6.56 -4.62 -6.55
N SER A 84 7.57 -5.45 -6.26
CA SER A 84 8.97 -5.06 -6.44
C SER A 84 9.27 -4.76 -7.91
N LYS A 85 8.76 -5.56 -8.85
CA LYS A 85 8.92 -5.32 -10.29
C LYS A 85 8.23 -4.03 -10.72
N ALA A 86 7.00 -3.80 -10.27
CA ALA A 86 6.23 -2.62 -10.66
C ALA A 86 6.77 -1.30 -10.09
N LEU A 87 7.40 -1.32 -8.91
CA LEU A 87 8.01 -0.13 -8.33
C LEU A 87 9.43 0.13 -8.85
N ALA A 88 10.14 -0.91 -9.30
CA ALA A 88 11.46 -0.81 -9.92
C ALA A 88 11.42 -0.41 -11.41
N GLY A 89 10.25 -0.53 -12.06
CA GLY A 89 9.95 0.08 -13.35
C GLY A 89 9.82 1.59 -13.24
#